data_AF-A0A1I6WM44-F1
#
_entry.id   AF-A0A1I6WM44-F1
#
_cell.length_a   1.000
_cell.length_b   1.000
_cell.length_c   1.000
_cell.angle_alpha   90.00
_cell.angle_beta   90.00
_cell.angle_gamma   90.00
#
_symmetry.space_group_name_H-M   'P 1'
#
loop_
_entity.id
_entity.type
_entity.pdbx_description
1 polymer ?
#
loop_
_entity_poly.entity_id
_entity_poly.type
_entity_poly.pdbx_seq_one_letter_code
_entity_poly.pdbx_strand_id
1 'polypeptide(L)'
;MNQLTILDTALAPTLIAAAGDHAAYRFLEFFADGLPRMSMSKRYLFDPEFAPQRQAEAEAAINAFPYRLPARRKNKVSAPPRWDPLWEDAISSAAGELGVEHIRVNDGICFRLAADRDRVRERAEVLWRERHDHYAAQRGSRV
;
A
#
# COMPACT_ATOMS: atom_id res chain seq x y z
N MET A 1 73.59 -10.64 16.79
CA MET A 1 73.55 -9.51 17.74
C MET A 1 72.11 -9.30 18.18
N ASN A 2 71.92 -9.14 19.49
CA ASN A 2 70.65 -8.95 20.21
C ASN A 2 69.84 -7.76 19.67
N GLN A 3 68.50 -7.85 19.64
CA GLN A 3 67.63 -7.37 20.73
C GLN A 3 66.14 -7.65 20.46
N LEU A 4 65.48 -8.11 21.53
CA LEU A 4 64.03 -8.13 21.77
C LEU A 4 63.55 -6.71 22.16
N THR A 5 62.24 -6.47 21.95
CA THR A 5 61.27 -5.58 22.66
C THR A 5 60.56 -4.56 21.75
N ILE A 6 59.27 -4.19 21.88
CA ILE A 6 58.07 -4.64 22.61
C ILE A 6 56.86 -4.13 21.79
N LEU A 7 55.75 -4.87 21.88
CA LEU A 7 54.35 -4.59 21.54
C LEU A 7 53.95 -3.11 21.32
N ASP A 8 53.13 -2.84 20.29
CA ASP A 8 51.72 -2.53 20.56
C ASP A 8 50.83 -2.71 19.33
N THR A 9 49.67 -3.33 19.58
CA THR A 9 48.72 -3.79 18.56
C THR A 9 47.66 -2.72 18.39
N ALA A 10 47.79 -1.88 17.35
CA ALA A 10 46.72 -1.03 16.87
C ALA A 10 46.25 -1.54 15.50
N LEU A 11 45.39 -2.55 15.53
CA LEU A 11 44.39 -2.81 14.49
C LEU A 11 43.58 -1.52 14.30
N ALA A 12 43.12 -1.08 13.13
CA ALA A 12 43.25 -1.49 11.75
C ALA A 12 42.69 -0.30 10.93
N PRO A 13 43.04 -0.18 9.63
CA PRO A 13 42.73 0.97 8.81
C PRO A 13 41.28 0.98 8.29
N THR A 14 40.82 2.21 8.09
CA THR A 14 39.98 2.73 7.01
C THR A 14 39.65 1.78 5.83
N LEU A 15 38.41 1.95 5.35
CA LEU A 15 37.94 1.72 3.98
C LEU A 15 37.71 0.26 3.52
N ILE A 16 36.46 -0.18 3.61
CA ILE A 16 35.85 -1.01 2.56
C ILE A 16 34.55 -0.35 2.14
N ALA A 17 34.60 0.34 1.00
CA ALA A 17 33.45 0.59 0.16
C ALA A 17 33.52 -0.38 -1.02
N ALA A 18 32.64 -1.37 -1.08
CA ALA A 18 32.17 -2.01 -2.31
C ALA A 18 31.10 -3.06 -2.03
N ALA A 19 29.92 -2.81 -2.60
CA ALA A 19 28.93 -3.76 -3.12
C ALA A 19 28.29 -4.83 -2.20
N GLY A 20 26.96 -4.79 -2.18
CA GLY A 20 26.16 -6.00 -2.41
C GLY A 20 25.42 -6.58 -1.21
N ASP A 21 24.10 -6.63 -1.38
CA ASP A 21 23.13 -7.50 -0.72
C ASP A 21 22.52 -7.15 0.65
N HIS A 22 21.20 -7.24 0.63
CA HIS A 22 20.22 -7.02 1.67
C HIS A 22 20.49 -7.86 2.93
N ALA A 23 20.43 -7.23 4.11
CA ALA A 23 19.76 -7.70 5.33
C ALA A 23 20.46 -7.17 6.58
N ALA A 24 19.95 -6.06 7.12
CA ALA A 24 19.74 -5.89 8.55
C ALA A 24 19.17 -4.49 8.78
N TYR A 25 17.87 -4.44 9.06
CA TYR A 25 17.28 -3.34 9.81
C TYR A 25 18.01 -3.26 11.16
N ARG A 26 19.11 -2.50 11.24
CA ARG A 26 19.70 -2.07 12.51
C ARG A 26 18.83 -0.96 13.09
N PHE A 27 17.72 -1.42 13.65
CA PHE A 27 16.95 -0.74 14.68
C PHE A 27 17.80 -0.69 15.96
N LEU A 28 17.72 0.44 16.70
CA LEU A 28 18.38 0.84 17.97
C LEU A 28 19.66 1.68 17.78
N GLU A 29 19.57 3.02 17.66
CA GLU A 29 19.34 4.07 18.69
C GLU A 29 20.60 4.43 19.49
N PHE A 30 21.01 5.71 19.45
CA PHE A 30 21.36 6.57 20.61
C PHE A 30 21.94 7.91 20.11
N PHE A 31 21.27 9.04 20.34
CA PHE A 31 21.92 10.34 20.50
C PHE A 31 21.12 11.21 21.48
N ALA A 32 21.88 11.98 22.25
CA ALA A 32 21.53 12.69 23.47
C ALA A 32 20.32 13.61 23.36
N ASP A 33 19.15 13.15 23.81
CA ASP A 33 18.11 13.93 24.50
C ASP A 33 16.93 12.99 24.78
N GLY A 34 16.77 12.60 26.05
CA GLY A 34 16.02 11.42 26.51
C GLY A 34 14.49 11.46 26.41
N LEU A 35 13.94 11.73 25.22
CA LEU A 35 12.53 11.45 24.91
C LEU A 35 12.43 10.19 24.05
N PRO A 36 11.54 9.22 24.40
CA PRO A 36 11.35 8.01 23.61
C PRO A 36 10.99 8.43 22.18
N ARG A 37 11.80 7.99 21.21
CA ARG A 37 11.60 8.28 19.79
C ARG A 37 10.25 7.68 19.38
N MET A 38 9.20 8.50 19.41
CA MET A 38 7.92 8.08 18.87
C MET A 38 8.14 7.61 17.44
N SER A 39 7.58 6.46 17.09
CA SER A 39 7.63 5.98 15.71
C SER A 39 7.20 7.11 14.78
N MET A 40 7.83 7.23 13.60
CA MET A 40 7.51 8.30 12.65
C MET A 40 6.00 8.42 12.44
N SER A 41 5.29 7.29 12.32
CA SER A 41 3.84 7.22 12.22
C SER A 41 3.08 7.90 13.38
N LYS A 42 3.57 7.81 14.62
CA LYS A 42 2.98 8.51 15.78
C LYS A 42 3.27 10.01 15.75
N ARG A 43 4.49 10.42 15.36
CA ARG A 43 4.80 11.85 15.16
C ARG A 43 3.86 12.47 14.13
N TYR A 44 3.65 11.80 13.00
CA TYR A 44 2.70 12.24 11.97
C TYR A 44 1.24 12.33 12.44
N LEU A 45 0.81 11.58 13.45
CA LEU A 45 -0.57 11.61 13.93
C LEU A 45 -0.86 12.80 14.86
N PHE A 46 0.14 13.22 15.66
CA PHE A 46 -0.05 14.18 16.75
C PHE A 46 0.62 15.54 16.52
N ASP A 47 1.41 15.68 15.46
CA ASP A 47 2.11 16.93 15.16
C ASP A 47 1.25 17.84 14.25
N PRO A 48 0.77 19.00 14.75
CA PRO A 48 -0.08 19.91 14.00
C PRO A 48 0.63 20.60 12.83
N GLU A 49 1.96 20.66 12.81
CA GLU A 49 2.72 21.26 11.70
C GLU A 49 2.66 20.41 10.42
N PHE A 50 2.46 19.10 10.56
CA PHE A 50 2.35 18.17 9.42
C PHE A 50 0.92 18.05 8.88
N ALA A 51 -0.09 18.62 9.53
CA ALA A 51 -1.47 18.52 9.07
C ALA A 51 -1.73 19.28 7.75
N PRO A 52 -1.31 20.56 7.58
CA PRO A 52 -1.58 21.32 6.36
C PRO A 52 -0.86 20.77 5.14
N GLN A 53 0.40 20.36 5.30
CA GLN A 53 1.19 19.81 4.20
C GLN A 53 0.60 18.49 3.68
N ARG A 54 0.18 17.59 4.59
CA ARG A 54 -0.51 16.33 4.21
C ARG A 54 -1.81 16.59 3.47
N GLN A 55 -2.57 17.58 3.91
CA GLN A 55 -3.81 17.94 3.25
C GLN A 55 -3.54 18.39 1.81
N ALA A 56 -2.57 19.29 1.60
CA ALA A 56 -2.21 19.75 0.27
C ALA A 56 -1.70 18.62 -0.65
N GLU A 57 -0.85 17.73 -0.12
CA GLU A 57 -0.35 16.56 -0.88
C GLU A 57 -1.48 15.58 -1.22
N ALA A 58 -2.38 15.30 -0.29
CA ALA A 58 -3.54 14.44 -0.51
C ALA A 58 -4.52 15.05 -1.52
N GLU A 59 -4.79 16.35 -1.42
CA GLU A 59 -5.64 17.07 -2.38
C GLU A 59 -5.02 17.06 -3.78
N ALA A 60 -3.72 17.30 -3.90
CA ALA A 60 -3.02 17.21 -5.18
C ALA A 60 -3.12 15.81 -5.79
N ALA A 61 -2.94 14.77 -4.99
CA ALA A 61 -3.11 13.38 -5.43
C ALA A 61 -4.55 13.08 -5.86
N ILE A 62 -5.56 13.51 -5.09
CA ILE A 62 -6.98 13.32 -5.43
C ILE A 62 -7.33 14.05 -6.73
N ASN A 63 -6.86 15.29 -6.88
CA ASN A 63 -7.12 16.10 -8.08
C ASN A 63 -6.49 15.51 -9.34
N ALA A 64 -5.39 14.76 -9.22
CA ALA A 64 -4.79 14.04 -10.34
C ALA A 64 -5.62 12.84 -10.82
N PHE A 65 -6.58 12.36 -10.02
CA PHE A 65 -7.45 11.22 -10.33
C PHE A 65 -8.93 11.62 -10.16
N PRO A 66 -9.48 12.50 -11.03
CA PRO A 66 -10.80 13.08 -10.82
C PRO A 66 -11.96 12.09 -11.07
N TYR A 67 -11.72 10.98 -11.75
CA TYR A 67 -12.79 10.06 -12.17
C TYR A 67 -13.00 8.95 -11.17
N ARG A 68 -14.07 9.03 -10.38
CA ARG A 68 -14.37 8.09 -9.30
C ARG A 68 -15.32 6.96 -9.71
N LEU A 69 -15.01 5.74 -9.28
CA LEU A 69 -15.88 4.56 -9.30
C LEU A 69 -16.18 4.11 -7.85
N PRO A 70 -17.44 3.99 -7.42
CA PRO A 70 -17.77 3.52 -6.08
C PRO A 70 -17.33 2.06 -5.86
N ALA A 71 -16.54 1.82 -4.80
CA ALA A 71 -16.11 0.48 -4.38
C ALA A 71 -17.22 -0.26 -3.63
N ARG A 72 -18.29 0.44 -3.23
CA ARG A 72 -19.46 -0.15 -2.58
C ARG A 72 -20.62 -0.28 -3.55
N ARG A 73 -21.18 -1.49 -3.65
CA ARG A 73 -22.35 -1.79 -4.47
C ARG A 73 -23.31 -2.67 -3.70
N LYS A 74 -24.62 -2.40 -3.78
CA LYS A 74 -25.63 -3.30 -3.23
C LYS A 74 -25.69 -4.56 -4.08
N ASN A 75 -25.65 -5.73 -3.44
CA ASN A 75 -25.82 -7.01 -4.08
C ASN A 75 -27.29 -7.16 -4.54
N LYS A 76 -27.50 -7.34 -5.84
CA LYS A 76 -28.81 -7.55 -6.45
C LYS A 76 -29.27 -9.02 -6.40
N VAL A 77 -28.35 -9.94 -6.13
CA VAL A 77 -28.58 -11.40 -6.14
C VAL A 77 -29.05 -11.91 -4.78
N SER A 78 -28.73 -11.22 -3.68
CA SER A 78 -29.14 -11.60 -2.32
C SER A 78 -30.37 -10.82 -1.85
N ALA A 79 -31.40 -11.51 -1.36
CA ALA A 79 -32.46 -10.93 -0.55
C ALA A 79 -32.21 -11.21 0.95
N PRO A 80 -32.19 -10.21 1.86
CA PRO A 80 -32.32 -8.77 1.63
C PRO A 80 -31.07 -8.12 1.00
N PRO A 81 -31.16 -6.90 0.43
CA PRO A 81 -30.03 -6.22 -0.20
C PRO A 81 -28.92 -5.94 0.82
N ARG A 82 -27.76 -6.57 0.65
CA ARG A 82 -26.54 -6.32 1.44
C ARG A 82 -25.47 -5.69 0.58
N TRP A 83 -24.44 -5.12 1.20
CA TRP A 83 -23.23 -4.75 0.47
C TRP A 83 -22.60 -5.98 -0.17
N ASP A 84 -22.20 -5.86 -1.42
CA ASP A 84 -21.56 -6.95 -2.15
C ASP A 84 -20.07 -7.02 -1.79
N PRO A 85 -19.62 -8.12 -1.14
CA PRO A 85 -18.22 -8.25 -0.74
C PRO A 85 -17.28 -8.51 -1.94
N LEU A 86 -17.80 -8.96 -3.08
CA LEU A 86 -16.99 -9.34 -4.25
C LEU A 86 -16.77 -8.18 -5.21
N TRP A 87 -17.53 -7.09 -5.08
CA TRP A 87 -17.49 -5.99 -6.01
C TRP A 87 -16.17 -5.21 -5.98
N GLU A 88 -15.69 -4.86 -4.78
CA GLU A 88 -14.43 -4.12 -4.63
C GLU A 88 -13.24 -4.93 -5.17
N ASP A 89 -13.21 -6.22 -4.88
CA ASP A 89 -12.17 -7.13 -5.36
C ASP A 89 -12.24 -7.28 -6.89
N ALA A 90 -13.45 -7.27 -7.48
CA ALA A 90 -13.63 -7.31 -8.93
C ALA A 90 -13.11 -6.04 -9.61
N ILE A 91 -13.32 -4.86 -9.01
CA ILE A 91 -12.74 -3.61 -9.52
C ILE A 91 -11.21 -3.66 -9.45
N SER A 92 -10.66 -4.07 -8.30
CA SER A 92 -9.21 -4.12 -8.09
C SER A 92 -8.53 -5.08 -9.06
N SER A 93 -9.14 -6.25 -9.28
CA SER A 93 -8.67 -7.24 -10.25
C SER A 93 -8.78 -6.72 -11.69
N ALA A 94 -9.89 -6.09 -12.06
CA ALA A 94 -10.07 -5.49 -13.39
C ALA A 94 -9.05 -4.39 -13.68
N ALA A 95 -8.75 -3.53 -12.70
CA ALA A 95 -7.72 -2.50 -12.84
C ALA A 95 -6.32 -3.12 -13.02
N GLY A 96 -6.02 -4.21 -12.29
CA GLY A 96 -4.79 -4.97 -12.45
C GLY A 96 -4.66 -5.64 -13.83
N GLU A 97 -5.71 -6.31 -14.31
CA GLU A 97 -5.74 -6.96 -15.63
C GLU A 97 -5.56 -5.96 -16.78
N LEU A 98 -6.12 -4.76 -16.65
CA LEU A 98 -6.04 -3.72 -17.67
C LEU A 98 -4.78 -2.85 -17.57
N GLY A 99 -3.96 -3.03 -16.53
CA GLY A 99 -2.78 -2.20 -16.28
C GLY A 99 -3.12 -0.73 -16.00
N VAL A 100 -4.28 -0.46 -15.42
CA VAL A 100 -4.79 0.90 -15.18
C VAL A 100 -4.33 1.40 -13.81
N GLU A 101 -3.60 2.51 -13.82
CA GLU A 101 -3.21 3.21 -12.60
C GLU A 101 -4.42 3.86 -11.91
N HIS A 102 -4.52 3.67 -10.60
CA HIS A 102 -5.62 4.19 -9.80
C HIS A 102 -5.16 4.47 -8.37
N ILE A 103 -5.93 5.29 -7.66
CA ILE A 103 -5.80 5.51 -6.23
C ILE A 103 -7.09 5.12 -5.52
N ARG A 104 -6.98 4.76 -4.25
CA ARG A 104 -8.14 4.53 -3.38
C ARG A 104 -8.39 5.74 -2.51
N VAL A 105 -9.62 6.27 -2.56
CA VAL A 105 -10.06 7.41 -1.75
C VAL A 105 -11.37 7.02 -1.07
N ASN A 106 -11.32 6.83 0.25
CA ASN A 106 -12.45 6.35 1.05
C ASN A 106 -13.04 5.05 0.47
N ASP A 107 -14.33 5.08 0.14
CA ASP A 107 -15.11 3.99 -0.46
C ASP A 107 -15.18 4.09 -2.00
N GLY A 108 -14.20 4.75 -2.64
CA GLY A 108 -14.08 4.85 -4.08
C GLY A 108 -12.68 4.51 -4.59
N ILE A 109 -12.64 4.09 -5.84
CA ILE A 109 -11.43 3.93 -6.63
C ILE A 109 -11.44 5.03 -7.70
N CYS A 110 -10.36 5.79 -7.79
CA CYS A 110 -10.27 6.97 -8.63
C CYS A 110 -9.22 6.78 -9.74
N PHE A 111 -9.53 7.30 -10.93
CA PHE A 111 -8.77 7.13 -12.16
C PHE A 111 -8.37 8.47 -12.75
N ARG A 112 -7.26 8.48 -13.49
CA ARG A 112 -6.80 9.68 -14.22
C ARG A 112 -7.67 10.01 -15.42
N LEU A 113 -8.17 8.99 -16.13
CA LEU A 113 -8.97 9.15 -17.35
C LEU A 113 -10.38 8.56 -17.18
N ALA A 114 -11.36 9.23 -17.77
CA ALA A 114 -12.75 8.73 -17.79
C ALA A 114 -12.86 7.38 -18.51
N ALA A 115 -12.15 7.24 -19.63
CA ALA A 115 -12.13 6.02 -20.42
C ALA A 115 -11.61 4.82 -19.61
N ASP A 116 -10.60 5.03 -18.77
CA ASP A 116 -10.06 3.96 -17.92
C ASP A 116 -11.05 3.54 -16.84
N ARG A 117 -11.70 4.50 -16.19
CA ARG A 117 -12.80 4.22 -15.24
C ARG A 117 -13.87 3.35 -15.90
N ASP A 118 -14.28 3.69 -17.11
CA ASP A 118 -15.38 3.00 -17.81
C ASP A 118 -14.94 1.59 -18.26
N ARG A 119 -13.73 1.43 -18.80
CA ARG A 119 -13.16 0.12 -19.13
C ARG A 119 -13.03 -0.78 -17.91
N VAL A 120 -12.52 -0.23 -16.79
CA VAL A 120 -12.41 -0.98 -15.52
C VAL A 120 -13.79 -1.37 -15.01
N ARG A 121 -14.77 -0.48 -15.06
CA ARG A 121 -16.15 -0.78 -14.67
C ARG A 121 -16.75 -1.92 -15.50
N GLU A 122 -16.62 -1.86 -16.82
CA GLU A 122 -17.13 -2.90 -17.72
C GLU A 122 -16.48 -4.25 -17.42
N ARG A 123 -15.16 -4.29 -17.25
CA ARG A 123 -14.44 -5.52 -16.91
C ARG A 123 -14.80 -6.04 -15.52
N ALA A 124 -14.94 -5.17 -14.53
CA ALA A 124 -15.34 -5.52 -13.18
C ALA A 124 -16.74 -6.16 -13.13
N GLU A 125 -17.68 -5.71 -13.96
CA GLU A 125 -19.01 -6.33 -14.07
C GLU A 125 -18.97 -7.77 -14.64
N VAL A 126 -17.97 -8.07 -15.48
CA VAL A 126 -17.74 -9.45 -15.98
C VAL A 126 -17.17 -10.31 -14.87
N LEU A 127 -16.06 -9.88 -14.25
CA LEU A 127 -15.41 -10.61 -13.15
C LEU A 127 -16.36 -10.84 -11.98
N TRP A 128 -17.18 -9.84 -11.65
CA TRP A 128 -18.17 -9.96 -10.60
C TRP A 128 -19.20 -11.06 -10.87
N ARG A 129 -19.72 -11.15 -12.11
CA ARG A 129 -20.66 -12.21 -12.50
C ARG A 129 -20.00 -13.58 -12.42
N GLU A 130 -18.83 -13.74 -13.01
CA GLU A 130 -18.06 -15.00 -12.99
C GLU A 130 -17.82 -15.50 -11.56
N ARG A 131 -17.50 -14.59 -10.63
CA ARG A 131 -17.29 -14.94 -9.22
C ARG A 131 -18.59 -15.35 -8.53
N HIS A 132 -19.69 -14.61 -8.74
CA HIS A 132 -20.98 -15.01 -8.17
C HIS A 132 -21.42 -16.38 -8.69
N ASP A 133 -21.25 -16.64 -9.99
CA ASP A 133 -21.56 -17.93 -10.60
C ASP A 133 -20.70 -19.04 -10.00
N HIS A 134 -19.40 -18.80 -9.83
CA HIS A 134 -18.48 -19.72 -9.17
C HIS A 134 -18.91 -20.04 -7.72
N TYR A 135 -19.23 -19.02 -6.92
CA TYR A 135 -19.69 -19.21 -5.55
C TYR A 135 -21.08 -19.88 -5.48
N ALA A 136 -21.97 -19.59 -6.42
CA ALA A 136 -23.28 -20.24 -6.50
C ALA A 136 -23.12 -21.74 -6.79
N ALA A 137 -22.24 -22.11 -7.72
CA ALA A 137 -21.92 -23.51 -8.02
C ALA A 137 -21.34 -24.24 -6.81
N GLN A 138 -20.41 -23.60 -6.07
CA GLN A 138 -19.85 -24.17 -4.84
C GLN A 138 -20.89 -24.39 -3.74
N ARG A 139 -21.86 -23.47 -3.59
CA ARG A 139 -22.95 -23.61 -2.62
C ARG A 139 -23.94 -24.71 -3.00
N GLY A 140 -24.28 -24.83 -4.29
CA GLY A 140 -25.19 -25.88 -4.79
C GLY A 140 -24.63 -27.29 -4.63
N SER A 141 -23.30 -27.45 -4.64
CA SER A 141 -22.62 -28.74 -4.45
C SER A 141 -22.57 -29.22 -2.99
N ARG A 142 -23.05 -28.42 -2.02
CA ARG A 142 -23.01 -28.74 -0.57
C ARG A 142 -24.32 -29.32 -0.02
N VAL A 143 -25.24 -29.75 -0.88
CA VAL A 143 -26.49 -30.43 -0.52
C VAL A 143 -26.37 -31.91 -0.87
#